data_AF-A0A9W5N8H8-F1
#
_entry.id   AF-A0A9W5N8H8-F1
#
_cell.length_a   1.000
_cell.length_b   1.000
_cell.length_c   1.000
_cell.angle_alpha   90.00
_cell.angle_beta   90.00
_cell.angle_gamma   90.00
#
_symmetry.space_group_name_H-M   'P 1'
#
loop_
_entity.id
_entity.type
_entity.pdbx_description
1 polymer ?
#
loop_
_entity_poly.entity_id
_entity_poly.type
_entity_poly.pdbx_seq_one_letter_code
_entity_poly.pdbx_strand_id
1 'polypeptide(L)'
;MRKNHSEIVDLHFQLTGLVKEHYRLRSDERHLLIAISACEYMICISDLVMQSLIAKAKKQIHEYEELMGDYPHPKTYFRPNNYGYYQLGVLLRRNKDKEREAILEEKMRSEGWGLGFIDIS
;
A
#
# COMPACT_ATOMS: atom_id res chain seq x y z
N MET A 1 -9.66 -12.62 -16.09
CA MET A 1 -9.81 -11.16 -16.08
C MET A 1 -8.42 -10.54 -16.09
N ARG A 2 -8.07 -9.70 -17.08
CA ARG A 2 -6.86 -8.86 -16.98
C ARG A 2 -7.05 -7.97 -15.76
N LYS A 3 -6.24 -8.14 -14.71
CA LYS A 3 -6.20 -7.19 -13.60
C LYS A 3 -5.73 -5.87 -14.20
N ASN A 4 -6.55 -4.80 -14.13
CA ASN A 4 -6.06 -3.48 -14.50
C ASN A 4 -5.19 -2.95 -13.36
N HIS A 5 -3.91 -3.31 -13.40
CA HIS A 5 -2.93 -2.95 -12.37
C HIS A 5 -2.85 -1.44 -12.14
N SER A 6 -3.10 -0.62 -13.16
CA SER A 6 -3.13 0.85 -13.01
C SER A 6 -4.29 1.28 -12.13
N GLU A 7 -5.51 0.82 -12.43
CA GLU A 7 -6.71 1.18 -11.65
C GLU A 7 -6.59 0.79 -10.18
N ILE A 8 -5.99 -0.37 -9.88
CA ILE A 8 -5.76 -0.83 -8.50
C ILE A 8 -4.80 0.12 -7.76
N VAL A 9 -3.71 0.53 -8.43
CA VAL A 9 -2.72 1.45 -7.86
C VAL A 9 -3.32 2.85 -7.70
N ASP A 10 -4.09 3.32 -8.67
CA ASP A 10 -4.74 4.63 -8.64
C ASP A 10 -5.77 4.71 -7.50
N LEU A 11 -6.58 3.65 -7.33
CA LEU A 11 -7.50 3.53 -6.20
C LEU A 11 -6.77 3.59 -4.86
N HIS A 12 -5.63 2.91 -4.73
CA HIS A 12 -4.83 2.95 -3.50
C HIS A 12 -4.34 4.36 -3.15
N PHE A 13 -3.92 5.14 -4.14
CA PHE A 13 -3.50 6.53 -3.93
C PHE A 13 -4.68 7.46 -3.64
N GLN A 14 -5.84 7.25 -4.26
CA GLN A 14 -7.06 7.99 -3.94
C GLN A 14 -7.49 7.75 -2.49
N LEU A 15 -7.48 6.48 -2.04
CA LEU A 15 -7.76 6.14 -0.64
C LEU A 15 -6.75 6.80 0.31
N THR A 16 -5.47 6.86 -0.05
CA THR A 16 -4.46 7.58 0.75
C THR A 16 -4.82 9.06 0.91
N GLY A 17 -5.33 9.70 -0.15
CA GLY A 17 -5.85 11.07 -0.10
C GLY A 17 -7.02 11.20 0.88
N LEU A 18 -8.01 10.31 0.77
CA LEU A 18 -9.18 10.29 1.66
C LEU A 18 -8.79 10.11 3.13
N VAL A 19 -7.89 9.18 3.45
CA VAL A 19 -7.42 9.00 4.84
C VAL A 19 -6.80 10.30 5.35
N LYS A 20 -5.90 10.92 4.58
CA LYS A 20 -5.21 12.17 5.01
C LYS A 20 -6.19 13.33 5.21
N GLU A 21 -7.16 13.47 4.31
CA GLU A 21 -8.16 14.53 4.37
C GLU A 21 -9.07 14.35 5.59
N HIS A 22 -9.71 13.20 5.72
CA HIS A 22 -10.69 12.96 6.77
C HIS A 22 -10.03 12.79 8.15
N TYR A 23 -8.84 12.21 8.24
CA TYR A 23 -8.13 12.11 9.53
C TYR A 23 -7.69 13.48 10.07
N ARG A 24 -7.45 14.47 9.19
CA ARG A 24 -7.20 15.86 9.63
C ARG A 24 -8.42 16.44 10.37
N LEU A 25 -9.62 16.05 9.98
CA LEU A 25 -10.91 16.50 10.51
C LEU A 25 -11.51 15.57 11.58
N ARG A 26 -10.70 14.64 12.11
CA ARG A 26 -11.11 13.59 13.07
C ARG A 26 -11.73 14.05 14.39
N SER A 27 -11.79 15.36 14.66
CA SER A 27 -12.56 15.90 15.79
C SER A 27 -14.06 15.72 15.57
N ASP A 28 -14.52 15.68 14.32
CA ASP A 28 -15.85 15.20 13.95
C ASP A 28 -15.79 13.68 13.77
N GLU A 29 -16.63 12.96 14.50
CA GLU A 29 -16.71 11.50 14.49
C GLU A 29 -16.98 10.94 13.09
N ARG A 30 -17.76 11.63 12.26
CA ARG A 30 -18.06 11.20 10.89
C ARG A 30 -16.80 11.16 10.04
N HIS A 31 -15.95 12.18 10.16
CA HIS A 31 -14.67 12.21 9.46
C HIS A 31 -13.71 11.14 9.98
N LEU A 32 -13.69 10.88 11.29
CA LEU A 32 -12.91 9.78 11.85
C LEU A 32 -13.34 8.42 11.29
N LEU A 33 -14.65 8.15 11.21
CA LEU A 33 -15.20 6.91 10.65
C LEU A 33 -14.83 6.74 9.17
N ILE A 34 -14.92 7.79 8.36
CA ILE A 34 -14.51 7.73 6.95
C ILE A 34 -13.01 7.41 6.83
N ALA A 35 -12.16 8.02 7.64
CA ALA A 35 -10.73 7.73 7.64
C ALA A 35 -10.43 6.27 8.03
N ILE A 36 -11.17 5.72 9.01
CA ILE A 36 -11.07 4.31 9.41
C ILE A 36 -11.47 3.39 8.25
N SER A 37 -12.65 3.62 7.66
CA SER A 37 -13.12 2.80 6.53
C SER A 37 -12.15 2.87 5.35
N ALA A 38 -11.62 4.04 5.03
CA ALA A 38 -10.62 4.18 3.97
C ALA A 38 -9.33 3.37 4.29
N CYS A 39 -8.85 3.36 5.54
CA CYS A 39 -7.74 2.51 5.95
C CYS A 39 -8.07 1.01 5.79
N GLU A 40 -9.27 0.59 6.21
CA GLU A 40 -9.72 -0.80 6.10
C GLU A 40 -9.81 -1.24 4.63
N TYR A 41 -10.34 -0.39 3.74
CA TYR A 41 -10.34 -0.65 2.30
C TYR A 41 -8.92 -0.77 1.74
N MET A 42 -7.99 0.11 2.14
CA MET A 42 -6.59 0.02 1.70
C MET A 42 -5.94 -1.31 2.09
N ILE A 43 -6.25 -1.83 3.29
CA ILE A 43 -5.75 -3.10 3.82
C ILE A 43 -6.47 -4.29 3.17
N CYS A 44 -7.73 -4.13 2.79
CA CYS A 44 -8.47 -5.16 2.07
C CYS A 44 -7.86 -5.47 0.70
N ILE A 45 -7.37 -4.43 0.00
CA ILE A 45 -6.81 -4.56 -1.36
C ILE A 45 -5.27 -4.61 -1.38
N SER A 46 -4.60 -4.66 -0.22
CA SER A 46 -3.17 -4.37 -0.12
C SER A 46 -2.28 -5.40 -0.82
N ASP A 47 -2.65 -6.67 -0.83
CA ASP A 47 -1.95 -7.72 -1.58
C ASP A 47 -2.01 -7.48 -3.11
N LEU A 48 -3.19 -7.11 -3.61
CA LEU A 48 -3.42 -6.77 -5.01
C LEU A 48 -2.64 -5.52 -5.41
N VAL A 49 -2.54 -4.53 -4.54
CA VAL A 49 -1.75 -3.32 -4.77
C VAL A 49 -0.27 -3.67 -4.86
N MET A 50 0.28 -4.45 -3.92
CA MET A 50 1.69 -4.85 -3.98
C MET A 50 2.02 -5.62 -5.27
N GLN A 51 1.17 -6.57 -5.67
CA GLN A 51 1.30 -7.29 -6.94
C GLN A 51 1.30 -6.33 -8.14
N SER A 52 0.41 -5.33 -8.11
CA SER A 52 0.25 -4.35 -9.20
C SER A 52 1.45 -3.40 -9.30
N LEU A 53 2.02 -2.98 -8.17
CA LEU A 53 3.21 -2.14 -8.14
C LEU A 53 4.44 -2.88 -8.65
N ILE A 54 4.62 -4.16 -8.27
CA ILE A 54 5.71 -5.01 -8.79
C ILE A 54 5.55 -5.20 -10.30
N ALA A 55 4.33 -5.48 -10.78
CA ALA A 55 4.05 -5.62 -12.21
C ALA A 55 4.36 -4.31 -12.98
N LYS A 56 3.99 -3.16 -12.41
CA LYS A 56 4.33 -1.85 -12.96
C LYS A 56 5.84 -1.64 -13.05
N ALA A 57 6.59 -1.97 -12.00
CA ALA A 57 8.05 -1.86 -12.00
C ALA A 57 8.70 -2.75 -13.07
N LYS A 58 8.25 -4.01 -13.21
CA LYS A 58 8.72 -4.91 -14.27
C LYS A 58 8.43 -4.37 -15.66
N LYS A 59 7.25 -3.78 -15.88
CA LYS A 59 6.91 -3.14 -17.14
C LYS A 59 7.83 -1.95 -17.45
N GLN A 60 8.13 -1.11 -16.46
CA GLN A 60 9.03 0.03 -16.63
C GLN A 60 10.46 -0.40 -16.95
N ILE A 61 10.95 -1.49 -16.36
CA ILE A 61 12.24 -2.09 -16.70
C ILE A 61 12.23 -2.57 -18.15
N HIS A 62 11.19 -3.30 -18.57
CA HIS A 62 11.08 -3.77 -19.94
C HIS A 62 11.06 -2.62 -20.96
N GLU A 63 10.26 -1.58 -20.71
CA GLU A 63 10.20 -0.37 -21.55
C GLU A 63 11.55 0.35 -21.62
N TYR A 64 12.30 0.38 -20.51
CA TYR A 64 13.66 0.92 -20.50
C TYR A 64 14.58 0.09 -21.40
N GLU A 65 14.52 -1.25 -21.29
CA GLU A 65 15.39 -2.16 -22.05
C GLU A 65 15.16 -2.07 -23.56
N GLU A 66 13.90 -1.87 -23.98
CA GLU A 66 13.57 -1.64 -25.38
C GLU A 66 14.16 -0.33 -25.94
N LEU A 67 14.30 0.70 -25.11
CA LEU A 67 14.73 2.04 -25.53
C LEU A 67 16.24 2.28 -25.38
N MET A 68 16.83 1.74 -24.31
CA MET A 68 18.18 2.10 -23.86
C MET A 68 19.13 0.90 -23.81
N GLY A 69 18.65 -0.32 -24.05
CA GLY A 69 19.40 -1.56 -23.83
C GLY A 69 19.41 -1.97 -22.35
N ASP A 70 20.33 -2.85 -21.96
CA ASP A 70 20.31 -3.55 -20.67
C ASP A 70 20.06 -2.63 -19.45
N TYR A 71 19.09 -3.03 -18.62
CA TYR A 71 18.80 -2.32 -17.37
C TYR A 71 19.91 -2.54 -16.34
N PRO A 72 20.33 -1.52 -15.56
CA PRO A 72 21.35 -1.67 -14.54
C PRO A 72 21.02 -2.76 -13.50
N HIS A 73 21.97 -3.67 -13.26
CA HIS A 73 21.80 -4.76 -12.27
C HIS A 73 22.28 -4.36 -10.86
N PRO A 74 21.65 -4.89 -9.80
CA PRO A 74 20.48 -5.78 -9.81
C PRO A 74 19.15 -5.04 -10.07
N LYS A 75 18.21 -5.68 -10.79
CA LYS A 75 16.85 -5.17 -10.99
C LYS A 75 16.09 -5.26 -9.67
N THR A 76 16.06 -4.17 -8.92
CA THR A 76 15.49 -4.15 -7.56
C THR A 76 14.17 -3.40 -7.49
N TYR A 77 13.23 -3.94 -6.73
CA TYR A 77 11.99 -3.25 -6.36
C TYR A 77 12.00 -2.96 -4.86
N PHE A 78 11.96 -1.68 -4.52
CA PHE A 78 11.85 -1.21 -3.14
C PHE A 78 10.39 -1.26 -2.69
N ARG A 79 10.10 -2.05 -1.67
CA ARG A 79 8.75 -2.22 -1.16
C ARG A 79 8.34 -0.95 -0.39
N PRO A 80 7.24 -0.29 -0.79
CA PRO A 80 6.80 0.92 -0.12
C PRO A 80 6.18 0.61 1.25
N ASN A 81 5.95 1.67 2.03
CA ASN A 81 5.07 1.63 3.18
C ASN A 81 3.61 1.78 2.74
N ASN A 82 2.67 1.27 3.56
CA ASN A 82 1.24 1.42 3.34
C ASN A 82 0.65 2.34 4.41
N TYR A 83 0.07 3.46 3.97
CA TYR A 83 -0.47 4.47 4.88
C TYR A 83 -1.69 3.98 5.69
N GLY A 84 -2.51 3.09 5.11
CA GLY A 84 -3.67 2.50 5.78
C GLY A 84 -3.27 1.66 6.98
N TYR A 85 -2.27 0.78 6.82
CA TYR A 85 -1.71 0.01 7.95
C TYR A 85 -1.16 0.91 9.05
N TYR A 86 -0.35 1.91 8.68
CA TYR A 86 0.22 2.85 9.65
C TYR A 86 -0.86 3.59 10.44
N GLN A 87 -1.82 4.20 9.74
CA GLN A 87 -2.82 5.08 10.36
C GLN A 87 -3.84 4.29 11.18
N LEU A 88 -4.27 3.11 10.72
CA LEU A 88 -5.14 2.23 11.50
C LEU A 88 -4.41 1.69 12.73
N GLY A 89 -3.12 1.32 12.61
CA GLY A 89 -2.29 0.93 13.76
C GLY A 89 -2.23 2.03 14.84
N VAL A 90 -2.06 3.30 14.46
CA VAL A 90 -2.12 4.43 15.41
C VAL A 90 -3.46 4.50 16.15
N LEU A 91 -4.56 4.27 15.44
CA LEU A 91 -5.91 4.29 16.02
C LEU A 91 -6.15 3.11 16.98
N LEU A 92 -5.70 1.91 16.63
CA LEU A 92 -5.83 0.73 17.48
C LEU A 92 -5.01 0.86 18.76
N ARG A 93 -3.77 1.36 18.68
CA ARG A 93 -2.95 1.66 19.87
C ARG A 93 -3.62 2.64 20.81
N ARG A 94 -4.23 3.70 20.27
CA ARG A 94 -5.00 4.68 21.05
C ARG A 94 -6.18 4.02 21.77
N ASN A 95 -6.85 3.07 21.12
CA ASN A 95 -7.98 2.34 21.67
C ASN A 95 -7.56 1.11 22.51
N LYS A 96 -6.26 0.85 22.66
CA LYS A 96 -5.68 -0.31 23.36
C LYS A 96 -6.11 -1.66 22.79
N ASP A 97 -6.46 -1.72 21.50
CA ASP A 97 -6.84 -2.93 20.78
C ASP A 97 -5.59 -3.64 20.23
N LYS A 98 -4.85 -4.28 21.14
CA LYS A 98 -3.56 -4.92 20.84
C LYS A 98 -3.69 -6.16 19.95
N GLU A 99 -4.80 -6.88 20.06
CA GLU A 99 -5.04 -8.10 19.29
C GLU A 99 -5.20 -7.76 17.82
N ARG A 100 -6.07 -6.79 17.51
CA ARG A 100 -6.28 -6.35 16.13
C ARG A 100 -5.03 -5.70 15.54
N GLU A 101 -4.25 -4.97 16.35
CA GLU A 101 -2.97 -4.42 15.92
C GLU A 101 -2.00 -5.54 15.48
N ALA A 102 -1.85 -6.60 16.28
CA ALA A 102 -0.96 -7.71 15.96
C ALA A 102 -1.34 -8.42 14.64
N ILE A 103 -2.64 -8.64 14.43
CA ILE A 103 -3.18 -9.24 13.19
C ILE A 103 -2.85 -8.36 11.97
N LEU A 104 -3.01 -7.04 12.11
CA LEU A 104 -2.67 -6.11 11.03
C LEU A 104 -1.18 -6.11 10.72
N GLU A 105 -0.32 -6.10 11.73
CA GLU A 105 1.12 -6.14 11.51
C GLU A 105 1.57 -7.45 10.85
N GLU A 106 0.98 -8.58 11.22
CA GLU A 106 1.27 -9.86 10.59
C GLU A 106 0.92 -9.84 9.10
N LYS A 107 -0.28 -9.36 8.75
CA LYS A 107 -0.70 -9.22 7.34
C LYS A 107 0.19 -8.24 6.58
N MET A 108 0.54 -7.10 7.18
CA MET A 108 1.45 -6.12 6.57
C MET A 108 2.80 -6.75 6.21
N ARG A 109 3.37 -7.53 7.14
CA ARG A 109 4.64 -8.23 6.94
C ARG A 109 4.52 -9.34 5.89
N SER A 110 3.46 -10.15 5.91
CA SER A 110 3.28 -11.25 4.95
C SER A 110 3.14 -10.78 3.50
N GLU A 111 2.62 -9.57 3.30
CA GLU A 111 2.54 -8.92 1.98
C GLU A 111 3.81 -8.15 1.59
N GLY A 112 4.76 -7.98 2.50
CA GLY A 112 6.03 -7.31 2.26
C GLY A 112 6.02 -5.79 2.42
N TRP A 113 4.94 -5.17 2.88
CA TRP A 113 4.91 -3.71 3.07
C TRP A 113 5.97 -3.27 4.08
N GLY A 114 6.81 -2.32 3.69
CA GLY A 114 7.94 -1.83 4.49
C GLY A 114 9.11 -2.82 4.65
N LEU A 115 9.10 -3.98 3.97
CA LEU A 115 10.15 -5.00 4.09
C LEU A 115 11.25 -4.88 3.02
N GLY A 116 11.96 -3.75 3.02
CA GLY A 116 13.18 -3.56 2.23
C GLY A 116 12.95 -3.65 0.71
N PHE A 117 13.78 -4.43 0.03
CA PHE A 117 13.71 -4.62 -1.43
C PHE A 117 13.64 -6.10 -1.81
N ILE A 118 13.24 -6.36 -3.04
CA ILE A 118 13.37 -7.66 -3.71
C ILE A 118 14.09 -7.52 -5.03
N ASP A 119 14.76 -8.60 -5.42
CA ASP A 119 15.17 -8.81 -6.79
C ASP A 119 13.93 -9.13 -7.64
N ILE A 120 13.78 -8.40 -8.75
CA ILE A 120 12.71 -8.56 -9.73
C ILE A 120 13.25 -8.80 -11.15
N SER A 121 14.52 -9.21 -11.24
CA SER A 121 15.16 -9.65 -12.48
C SER A 121 14.39 -10.77 -13.17
#